data_AF-A0A2H0V4T4-F1
#
_entry.id   AF-A0A2H0V4T4-F1
#
_cell.length_a   1.000
_cell.length_b   1.000
_cell.length_c   1.000
_cell.angle_alpha   90.00
_cell.angle_beta   90.00
_cell.angle_gamma   90.00
#
_symmetry.space_group_name_H-M   'P 1'
#
loop_
_entity.id
_entity.type
_entity.pdbx_description
1 polymer ?
#
loop_
_entity_poly.entity_id
_entity_poly.type
_entity_poly.pdbx_seq_one_letter_code
_entity_poly.pdbx_strand_id
1 'polypeptide(L)'
;MTRKKLGVLFLTTPFAGLISSLVLFAILNLKAKNLVDPESVPAWINVANLLLGLIGTLSVLGIIFGIPIGIYLLVSGAKKSKS
;
A
#
# COMPACT_ATOMS: atom_id res chain seq x y z
N MET A 1 10.19 -19.80 -3.23
CA MET A 1 10.05 -18.76 -2.17
C MET A 1 9.65 -19.46 -0.88
N THR A 2 10.30 -19.17 0.27
CA THR A 2 9.94 -19.82 1.54
C THR A 2 8.63 -19.24 2.08
N ARG A 3 7.79 -20.07 2.72
CA ARG A 3 6.52 -19.64 3.34
C ARG A 3 6.71 -18.46 4.31
N LYS A 4 7.88 -18.40 4.96
CA LYS A 4 8.32 -17.28 5.80
C LYS A 4 8.48 -15.97 5.01
N LYS A 5 9.20 -15.98 3.88
CA LYS A 5 9.33 -14.79 3.02
C LYS A 5 7.99 -14.32 2.48
N LEU A 6 7.09 -15.25 2.12
CA LEU A 6 5.75 -14.92 1.65
C LEU A 6 4.89 -14.30 2.76
N GLY A 7 4.94 -14.85 3.98
CA GLY A 7 4.22 -14.29 5.14
C GLY A 7 4.70 -12.89 5.51
N VAL A 8 6.01 -12.64 5.49
CA VAL A 8 6.57 -11.28 5.71
C VAL A 8 6.11 -10.33 4.60
N LEU A 9 6.12 -10.76 3.33
CA LEU A 9 5.66 -9.94 2.22
C LEU A 9 4.19 -9.50 2.39
N PHE A 10 3.30 -10.43 2.75
CA PHE A 10 1.89 -10.12 3.01
C PHE A 10 1.70 -9.17 4.20
N LEU A 11 2.64 -9.19 5.16
CA LEU A 11 2.62 -8.27 6.29
C LEU A 11 3.17 -6.90 5.96
N THR A 12 4.26 -6.77 5.19
CA THR A 12 4.95 -5.49 5.01
C THR A 12 4.47 -4.71 3.79
N THR A 13 4.12 -5.40 2.71
CA THR A 13 3.71 -4.79 1.43
C THR A 13 2.52 -3.85 1.56
N PRO A 14 1.41 -4.21 2.22
CA PRO A 14 0.26 -3.32 2.29
C PRO A 14 0.56 -2.05 3.11
N PHE A 15 1.40 -2.10 4.14
CA PHE A 15 1.82 -0.89 4.86
C PHE A 15 2.75 -0.02 4.02
N ALA A 16 3.71 -0.60 3.31
CA ALA A 16 4.58 0.15 2.41
C ALA A 16 3.77 0.82 1.28
N GLY A 17 2.78 0.11 0.73
CA GLY A 17 1.84 0.65 -0.27
C GLY A 17 1.01 1.81 0.27
N LEU A 18 0.51 1.69 1.50
CA LEU A 18 -0.31 2.72 2.14
C LEU A 18 0.52 3.97 2.49
N ILE A 19 1.72 3.81 3.05
CA ILE A 19 2.60 4.93 3.37
C ILE A 19 3.02 5.66 2.09
N SER A 20 3.44 4.92 1.07
CA SER A 20 3.83 5.53 -0.21
C SER A 20 2.66 6.25 -0.87
N SER A 21 1.46 5.68 -0.86
CA SER A 21 0.28 6.34 -1.46
C SER A 21 -0.09 7.64 -0.73
N LEU A 22 -0.01 7.65 0.60
CA LEU A 22 -0.26 8.87 1.40
C LEU A 22 0.77 9.97 1.12
N VAL A 23 2.06 9.62 1.06
CA VAL A 23 3.13 10.58 0.76
C VAL A 23 2.98 11.15 -0.65
N LEU A 24 2.74 10.30 -1.65
CA LEU A 24 2.54 10.75 -3.03
C LEU A 24 1.28 11.62 -3.16
N PHE A 25 0.19 11.24 -2.50
CA PHE A 25 -1.04 12.02 -2.49
C PHE A 25 -0.81 13.41 -1.89
N ALA A 26 -0.08 13.50 -0.77
CA ALA A 26 0.27 14.77 -0.15
C ALA A 26 1.13 15.65 -1.07
N ILE A 27 2.14 15.06 -1.75
CA ILE A 27 3.01 15.79 -2.68
C ILE A 27 2.20 16.35 -3.86
N LEU A 28 1.35 15.54 -4.49
CA LEU A 28 0.54 15.96 -5.63
C LEU A 28 -0.42 17.10 -5.25
N ASN A 29 -1.06 17.00 -4.09
CA ASN A 29 -1.98 18.03 -3.62
C ASN A 29 -1.26 19.31 -3.16
N LEU A 30 -0.07 19.21 -2.56
CA LEU A 30 0.75 20.37 -2.21
C LEU A 30 1.26 21.11 -3.46
N LYS A 31 1.67 20.37 -4.50
CA LYS A 31 2.11 20.96 -5.77
C LYS A 31 0.94 21.62 -6.50
N ALA A 32 -0.21 20.97 -6.55
CA ALA A 32 -1.41 21.53 -7.17
C ALA A 32 -1.88 22.82 -6.49
N LYS A 33 -1.82 22.90 -5.15
CA LYS A 33 -2.25 24.10 -4.41
C LYS A 33 -1.29 25.29 -4.46
N ASN A 34 0.02 25.06 -4.61
CA ASN A 34 1.02 26.12 -4.48
C ASN A 34 1.63 26.59 -5.82
N LEU A 35 1.50 25.81 -6.89
CA LEU A 35 2.27 26.07 -8.13
C LEU A 35 1.42 26.09 -9.40
N VAL A 36 0.13 25.77 -9.32
CA VAL A 36 -0.73 25.64 -10.50
C VAL A 36 -1.97 26.48 -10.28
N ASP A 37 -2.20 27.45 -11.17
CA ASP A 37 -3.44 28.22 -11.16
C ASP A 37 -4.63 27.24 -11.25
N PRO A 38 -5.70 27.46 -10.47
CA PRO A 38 -6.81 26.51 -10.37
C PRO A 38 -7.49 26.19 -11.72
N GLU A 39 -7.42 27.10 -12.71
CA GLU A 39 -7.91 26.86 -14.08
C GLU A 39 -6.99 25.99 -14.94
N SER A 40 -5.74 25.76 -14.50
CA SER A 40 -4.69 25.07 -15.27
C SER A 40 -4.30 23.71 -14.68
N VAL A 41 -5.02 23.22 -13.65
CA VAL A 41 -4.75 21.92 -13.03
C VAL A 41 -4.76 20.83 -14.10
N PRO A 42 -3.62 20.20 -14.40
CA PRO A 42 -3.58 19.20 -15.45
C PRO A 42 -4.47 18.02 -15.11
N ALA A 43 -5.27 17.55 -16.07
CA ALA A 43 -6.17 16.41 -15.89
C ALA A 43 -5.45 15.15 -15.37
N TRP A 44 -4.15 14.98 -15.65
CA TRP A 44 -3.35 13.87 -15.15
C TRP A 44 -3.21 13.85 -13.61
N ILE A 45 -3.33 15.00 -12.92
CA ILE A 45 -3.30 15.04 -11.45
C ILE A 45 -4.53 14.34 -10.87
N ASN A 46 -5.71 14.54 -11.48
CA ASN A 46 -6.94 13.88 -11.04
C ASN A 46 -6.86 12.36 -11.26
N VAL A 47 -6.30 11.93 -12.39
CA VAL A 47 -6.06 10.50 -12.68
C VAL A 47 -5.06 9.91 -11.67
N ALA A 48 -3.97 10.62 -11.37
CA ALA A 48 -2.99 10.18 -10.38
C ALA A 48 -3.61 10.07 -8.98
N ASN A 49 -4.41 11.05 -8.56
CA ASN A 49 -5.12 11.00 -7.28
C ASN A 49 -6.10 9.82 -7.20
N LEU A 50 -6.84 9.53 -8.28
CA LEU A 50 -7.71 8.36 -8.36
C LEU A 50 -6.92 7.05 -8.19
N LEU A 51 -5.80 6.90 -8.92
CA LEU A 51 -4.93 5.72 -8.82
C LEU A 51 -4.34 5.56 -7.43
N LEU A 52 -3.89 6.64 -6.80
CA LEU A 52 -3.39 6.61 -5.42
C LEU A 52 -4.48 6.24 -4.42
N GLY A 53 -5.71 6.71 -4.63
CA GLY A 53 -6.88 6.32 -3.84
C GLY A 53 -7.19 4.83 -3.98
N LEU A 54 -7.14 4.29 -5.20
CA LEU A 54 -7.31 2.86 -5.47
C LEU A 54 -6.19 2.02 -4.80
N ILE A 55 -4.93 2.43 -4.94
CA ILE A 55 -3.79 1.77 -4.29
C ILE A 55 -3.92 1.81 -2.78
N GLY A 56 -4.34 2.95 -2.21
CA GLY A 56 -4.62 3.07 -0.77
C GLY A 56 -5.72 2.12 -0.32
N THR A 57 -6.82 2.05 -1.08
CA THR A 57 -7.94 1.13 -0.79
C THR A 57 -7.52 -0.33 -0.86
N LEU A 58 -6.79 -0.73 -1.91
CA LEU A 58 -6.22 -2.08 -2.04
C LEU A 58 -5.24 -2.39 -0.91
N SER A 59 -4.46 -1.41 -0.47
CA SER A 59 -3.55 -1.56 0.66
C SER A 59 -4.31 -1.82 1.96
N VAL A 60 -5.41 -1.09 2.23
CA VAL A 60 -6.28 -1.35 3.39
C VAL A 60 -6.90 -2.75 3.32
N LEU A 61 -7.40 -3.17 2.17
CA LEU A 61 -7.88 -4.55 1.98
C LEU A 61 -6.76 -5.57 2.22
N GLY A 62 -5.55 -5.27 1.74
CA GLY A 62 -4.35 -6.07 1.98
C GLY A 62 -3.97 -6.13 3.46
N ILE A 63 -4.19 -5.09 4.26
CA ILE A 63 -4.03 -5.13 5.71
C ILE A 63 -5.08 -6.08 6.32
N ILE A 64 -6.36 -5.91 5.97
CA ILE A 64 -7.47 -6.67 6.54
C ILE A 64 -7.31 -8.18 6.30
N PHE A 65 -6.99 -8.58 5.07
CA PHE A 65 -6.90 -10.00 4.69
C PHE A 65 -5.46 -10.54 4.73
N GLY A 66 -4.48 -9.73 4.34
CA GLY A 66 -3.09 -10.14 4.24
C GLY A 66 -2.40 -10.30 5.59
N ILE A 67 -2.79 -9.54 6.63
CA ILE A 67 -2.21 -9.73 7.97
C ILE A 67 -2.60 -11.09 8.57
N PRO A 68 -3.89 -11.49 8.64
CA PRO A 68 -4.27 -12.82 9.13
C PRO A 68 -3.59 -13.95 8.35
N ILE A 69 -3.54 -13.85 7.02
CA ILE A 69 -2.90 -14.84 6.15
C ILE A 69 -1.38 -14.88 6.40
N GLY A 70 -0.73 -13.72 6.51
CA GLY A 70 0.70 -13.59 6.76
C GLY A 70 1.11 -14.19 8.10
N ILE A 71 0.35 -13.90 9.17
CA ILE A 71 0.55 -14.49 10.49
C ILE A 71 0.36 -16.02 10.44
N TYR A 72 -0.71 -16.50 9.81
CA TYR A 72 -0.97 -17.93 9.67
C TYR A 72 0.17 -18.66 8.96
N LEU A 73 0.70 -18.09 7.87
CA LEU A 73 1.82 -18.67 7.12
C LEU A 73 3.12 -18.69 7.92
N LEU A 74 3.37 -17.67 8.75
CA LEU A 74 4.54 -17.61 9.63
C LEU A 74 4.45 -18.63 10.77
N VAL A 75 3.29 -18.73 11.43
CA VAL A 75 3.07 -19.65 12.56
C VAL A 75 3.06 -21.11 12.10
N SER A 76 2.36 -21.42 11.00
CA SER A 76 2.33 -22.78 10.45
C SER A 76 3.70 -23.23 9.93
N GLY A 77 4.48 -22.30 9.35
CA GLY A 77 5.87 -22.55 8.96
C GLY A 77 6.82 -22.75 10.15
N ALA A 78 6.56 -22.09 11.28
CA ALA A 78 7.36 -22.24 12.50
C ALA A 78 7.15 -23.60 13.18
N LYS A 79 5.91 -24.11 13.23
CA LYS A 79 5.61 -25.45 13.79
C LYS A 79 6.31 -26.58 13.01
N LYS A 80 6.35 -26.48 11.68
CA LYS A 80 6.95 -27.50 10.81
C LYS A 80 8.49 -27.54 10.83
N SER A 81 9.13 -26.53 11.41
CA SER A 81 10.60 -26.41 11.51
C SER A 81 11.14 -26.91 12.86
N LYS A 82 10.26 -27.21 13.82
CA LYS A 82 10.60 -27.73 15.16
C LYS A 82 10.23 -29.21 15.33
N SER A 83 9.68 -29.84 14.29
CA SER A 83 9.41 -31.28 14.19
C SER A 83 10.41 -31.90 13.23
#